data_AF-A0A447S7Q5-F1
#
_entry.id   AF-A0A447S7Q5-F1
#
_cell.length_a   1.000
_cell.length_b   1.000
_cell.length_c   1.000
_cell.angle_alpha   90.00
_cell.angle_beta   90.00
_cell.angle_gamma   90.00
#
_symmetry.space_group_name_H-M   'P 1'
#
loop_
_entity.id
_entity.type
_entity.pdbx_description
1 polymer ?
#
loop_
_entity_poly.entity_id
_entity_poly.type
_entity_poly.pdbx_seq_one_letter_code
_entity_poly.pdbx_strand_id
1 'polypeptide(L)'
;MNFEIELVVSFASLSEEDRRSDTMKDKDEQTALIGMAIGAAVISLVATQKQINQGSIVDELVRLGRQKGDGVEDEVFVQAARLVSKGT
;
A
#
# COMPACT_ATOMS: atom_id res chain seq x y z
N MET A 1 -23.69 -34.78 23.29
CA MET A 1 -22.88 -34.79 22.04
C MET A 1 -22.72 -33.41 21.40
N ASN A 2 -23.43 -32.36 21.84
CA ASN A 2 -23.40 -31.04 21.19
C ASN A 2 -22.28 -30.10 21.68
N PHE A 3 -21.73 -30.32 22.89
CA PHE A 3 -20.70 -29.46 23.49
C PHE A 3 -19.36 -29.50 22.75
N GLU A 4 -18.94 -30.65 22.24
CA GLU A 4 -17.67 -30.76 21.51
C GLU A 4 -17.73 -30.08 20.13
N ILE A 5 -18.90 -30.11 19.47
CA ILE A 5 -19.08 -29.47 18.16
C ILE A 5 -19.02 -27.95 18.29
N GLU A 6 -19.67 -27.40 19.31
CA GLU A 6 -19.66 -25.95 19.57
C GLU A 6 -18.25 -25.43 19.87
N LEU A 7 -17.47 -26.20 20.63
CA LEU A 7 -16.09 -25.87 20.97
C LEU A 7 -15.17 -25.87 19.72
N VAL A 8 -15.29 -26.88 18.86
CA VAL A 8 -14.49 -26.96 17.62
C VAL A 8 -14.85 -25.83 16.65
N VAL A 9 -16.14 -25.48 16.54
CA VAL A 9 -16.60 -24.35 15.72
C VAL A 9 -16.09 -23.03 16.27
N SER A 10 -16.05 -22.85 17.59
CA SER A 10 -15.51 -21.65 18.23
C SER A 10 -14.00 -21.48 17.95
N PHE A 11 -13.21 -22.55 18.07
CA PHE A 11 -11.78 -22.51 17.74
C PHE A 11 -11.51 -22.28 16.25
N ALA A 12 -12.29 -22.90 15.37
CA ALA A 12 -12.19 -22.66 13.93
C ALA A 12 -12.54 -21.20 13.59
N SER A 13 -13.57 -20.64 14.22
CA SER A 13 -13.98 -19.24 14.01
C SER A 13 -12.92 -18.26 14.52
N LEU A 14 -12.35 -18.50 15.71
CA LEU A 14 -11.24 -17.70 16.26
C LEU A 14 -9.99 -17.76 15.37
N SER A 15 -9.65 -18.94 14.85
CA SER A 15 -8.51 -19.11 13.94
C SER A 15 -8.72 -18.39 12.60
N GLU A 16 -9.94 -18.36 12.07
CA GLU A 16 -10.27 -17.65 10.85
C GLU A 16 -10.27 -16.12 11.06
N GLU A 17 -10.72 -15.67 12.22
CA GLU A 17 -10.74 -14.25 12.58
C GLU A 17 -9.33 -13.68 12.79
N ASP A 18 -8.44 -14.45 13.41
CA ASP A 18 -7.02 -14.10 13.57
C ASP A 18 -6.29 -14.01 12.21
N ARG A 19 -6.51 -15.00 11.32
CA ARG A 19 -5.98 -14.95 9.94
C ARG A 19 -6.52 -13.75 9.16
N ARG A 20 -7.81 -13.43 9.31
CA ARG A 20 -8.44 -12.30 8.63
C ARG A 20 -7.90 -10.96 9.15
N SER A 21 -7.63 -10.86 10.45
CA SER A 21 -7.00 -9.70 11.10
C SER A 21 -5.59 -9.41 10.55
N ASP A 22 -4.75 -10.43 10.43
CA ASP A 22 -3.40 -10.29 9.86
C ASP A 22 -3.46 -9.85 8.39
N THR A 23 -4.35 -10.45 7.60
CA THR A 23 -4.50 -10.08 6.17
C THR A 23 -4.99 -8.63 5.97
N MET A 24 -5.74 -8.08 6.93
CA MET A 24 -6.23 -6.71 6.87
C MET A 24 -5.14 -5.70 7.26
N LYS A 25 -4.31 -6.01 8.27
CA LYS A 25 -3.18 -5.15 8.66
C LYS A 25 -2.18 -4.95 7.52
N ASP A 26 -1.85 -6.00 6.78
CA ASP A 26 -0.93 -5.93 5.63
C ASP A 26 -1.42 -4.96 4.54
N LYS A 27 -2.74 -4.92 4.32
CA LYS A 27 -3.37 -4.02 3.33
C LYS A 27 -3.39 -2.56 3.78
N ASP A 28 -3.64 -2.32 5.06
CA ASP A 28 -3.64 -0.98 5.62
C ASP A 28 -2.23 -0.38 5.62
N GLU A 29 -1.21 -1.20 5.96
CA GLU A 29 0.20 -0.82 5.86
C GLU A 29 0.61 -0.52 4.42
N GLN A 30 0.24 -1.38 3.46
CA GLN A 30 0.53 -1.14 2.05
C GLN A 30 -0.15 0.14 1.55
N THR A 31 -1.40 0.39 1.94
CA THR A 31 -2.13 1.62 1.59
C THR A 31 -1.44 2.86 2.15
N ALA A 32 -0.99 2.81 3.41
CA ALA A 32 -0.25 3.90 4.03
C ALA A 32 1.08 4.17 3.31
N LEU A 33 1.83 3.12 2.94
CA LEU A 33 3.09 3.23 2.20
C LEU A 33 2.88 3.84 0.81
N ILE A 34 1.83 3.45 0.09
CA ILE A 34 1.48 4.04 -1.21
C ILE A 34 1.18 5.54 -1.04
N GLY A 35 0.36 5.91 -0.05
CA GLY A 35 0.04 7.30 0.25
C GLY A 35 1.29 8.12 0.57
N MET A 36 2.22 7.54 1.32
CA MET A 36 3.50 8.16 1.66
C MET A 36 4.38 8.38 0.43
N ALA A 37 4.50 7.40 -0.48
CA ALA A 37 5.27 7.53 -1.71
C ALA A 37 4.72 8.66 -2.61
N ILE A 38 3.40 8.77 -2.72
CA ILE A 38 2.74 9.87 -3.45
C ILE A 38 3.06 11.21 -2.78
N GLY A 39 2.93 11.29 -1.45
CA GLY A 39 3.26 12.49 -0.68
C GLY A 39 4.72 12.93 -0.88
N ALA A 40 5.66 11.99 -0.83
CA ALA A 40 7.08 12.24 -1.07
C ALA A 40 7.36 12.79 -2.48
N ALA A 41 6.72 12.21 -3.51
CA ALA A 41 6.84 12.70 -4.88
C ALA A 41 6.32 14.14 -5.03
N VAL A 42 5.15 14.45 -4.45
CA VAL A 42 4.59 15.80 -4.47
C VAL A 42 5.50 16.80 -3.76
N ILE A 43 6.00 16.45 -2.56
CA ILE A 43 6.92 17.31 -1.80
C ILE A 43 8.20 17.58 -2.60
N SER A 44 8.75 16.56 -3.28
CA SER A 44 9.94 16.70 -4.14
C SER A 44 9.70 17.69 -5.29
N LEU A 45 8.53 17.61 -5.95
CA LEU A 45 8.15 18.55 -7.01
C LEU A 45 8.01 19.98 -6.47
N VAL A 46 7.40 20.17 -5.30
CA VAL A 46 7.31 21.47 -4.62
C VAL A 46 8.71 22.02 -4.33
N ALA A 47 9.58 21.22 -3.72
CA ALA A 47 10.93 21.63 -3.33
C ALA A 47 11.80 22.01 -4.54
N THR A 48 11.56 21.38 -5.69
CA THR A 48 12.26 21.66 -6.95
C THR A 48 11.54 22.68 -7.84
N GLN A 49 10.45 23.28 -7.34
CA GLN A 49 9.62 24.26 -8.07
C GLN A 49 9.16 23.77 -9.44
N LYS A 50 8.92 22.46 -9.57
CA LYS A 50 8.36 21.86 -10.78
C LYS A 50 6.84 21.93 -10.76
N GLN A 51 6.23 21.96 -11.95
CA GLN A 51 4.78 21.90 -12.07
C GLN A 51 4.25 20.63 -11.41
N ILE A 52 3.17 20.76 -10.64
CA ILE A 52 2.48 19.64 -10.00
C ILE A 52 1.25 19.32 -10.86
N ASN A 53 1.37 18.25 -11.64
CA ASN A 53 0.27 17.68 -12.41
C ASN A 53 0.42 16.15 -12.40
N GLN A 54 -0.60 15.45 -12.90
CA GLN A 54 -0.62 13.99 -12.90
C GLN A 54 0.64 13.39 -13.54
N GLY A 55 1.06 13.89 -14.71
CA GLY A 55 2.23 13.41 -15.44
C GLY A 55 3.53 13.62 -14.65
N SER A 56 3.74 14.81 -14.09
CA SER A 56 4.95 15.11 -13.32
C SER A 56 5.04 14.30 -12.03
N ILE A 57 3.90 13.99 -11.39
CA ILE A 57 3.86 13.10 -10.22
C ILE A 57 4.23 11.67 -10.60
N VAL A 58 3.69 11.15 -11.72
CA VAL A 58 4.02 9.80 -12.21
C VAL A 58 5.51 9.68 -12.56
N ASP A 59 6.06 10.65 -13.28
CA ASP A 59 7.48 10.67 -13.63
C ASP A 59 8.38 10.70 -12.40
N GLU A 60 8.00 11.49 -11.39
CA GLU A 60 8.73 11.60 -10.13
C GLU A 60 8.67 10.31 -9.31
N LEU A 61 7.52 9.63 -9.27
CA LEU A 61 7.38 8.31 -8.63
C LEU A 61 8.28 7.27 -9.29
N VAL A 62 8.34 7.24 -10.63
CA VAL A 62 9.25 6.35 -11.38
C VAL A 62 10.71 6.66 -11.07
N ARG A 63 11.06 7.95 -10.96
CA ARG A 63 12.41 8.39 -10.60
C ARG A 63 12.81 7.93 -9.19
N LEU A 64 11.91 8.09 -8.21
CA LEU A 64 12.15 7.72 -6.81
C LEU A 64 12.28 6.20 -6.63
N GLY A 65 11.44 5.40 -7.28
CA GLY A 65 11.54 3.92 -7.22
C GLY A 65 12.89 3.41 -7.71
N ARG A 66 13.35 3.91 -8.88
CA ARG A 66 14.66 3.56 -9.47
C ARG A 66 15.86 3.91 -8.59
N GLN A 67 15.74 4.90 -7.70
CA GLN A 67 16.83 5.30 -6.80
C GLN A 67 16.99 4.37 -5.59
N LYS A 68 15.96 3.60 -5.26
CA LYS A 68 15.87 2.81 -4.02
C LYS A 68 16.11 1.31 -4.23
N GLY A 69 15.58 0.71 -5.30
CA GLY A 69 16.10 -0.53 -5.91
C GLY A 69 16.25 -1.78 -5.04
N ASP A 70 15.46 -1.97 -3.97
CA ASP A 70 15.47 -3.18 -3.11
C ASP A 70 14.36 -4.19 -3.47
N GLY A 71 13.52 -3.89 -4.46
CA GLY A 71 12.42 -4.73 -4.97
C GLY A 71 11.09 -4.54 -4.23
N VAL A 72 11.09 -4.34 -2.91
CA VAL A 72 9.86 -4.15 -2.11
C VAL A 72 9.38 -2.71 -2.19
N GLU A 73 10.29 -1.74 -2.07
CA GLU A 73 9.93 -0.32 -2.21
C GLU A 73 9.53 0.00 -3.66
N ASP A 74 10.14 -0.69 -4.63
CA ASP A 74 9.86 -0.52 -6.06
C ASP A 74 8.38 -0.85 -6.39
N GLU A 75 7.81 -1.88 -5.76
CA GLU A 75 6.40 -2.22 -5.92
C GLU A 75 5.47 -1.12 -5.38
N VAL A 76 5.82 -0.50 -4.25
CA VAL A 76 5.06 0.63 -3.69
C VAL A 76 5.03 1.81 -4.66
N PHE A 77 6.18 2.16 -5.27
CA PHE A 77 6.24 3.24 -6.26
C PHE A 77 5.46 2.91 -7.54
N VAL A 78 5.50 1.67 -8.01
CA VAL A 78 4.72 1.21 -9.18
C VAL A 78 3.22 1.32 -8.89
N GLN A 79 2.77 0.88 -7.71
CA GLN A 79 1.36 0.97 -7.33
C GLN A 79 0.90 2.42 -7.14
N ALA A 80 1.73 3.26 -6.52
CA ALA A 80 1.49 4.69 -6.42
C ALA A 80 1.34 5.36 -7.80
N ALA A 81 2.24 5.07 -8.74
CA ALA A 81 2.19 5.62 -10.09
C ALA A 81 0.90 5.18 -10.82
N ARG A 82 0.50 3.91 -10.67
CA ARG A 82 -0.77 3.41 -11.22
C ARG A 82 -1.98 4.08 -10.61
N LEU A 83 -1.98 4.35 -9.30
CA LEU A 83 -3.08 5.01 -8.62
C LEU A 83 -3.25 6.46 -9.10
N VAL A 84 -2.15 7.21 -9.16
CA VAL A 84 -2.15 8.60 -9.66
C VAL A 84 -2.58 8.65 -11.13
N SER A 85 -2.12 7.71 -11.96
CA SER A 85 -2.50 7.62 -13.38
C SER A 85 -4.00 7.38 -13.62
N LYS A 86 -4.73 6.88 -12.60
CA LYS A 86 -6.18 6.65 -12.67
C LYS A 86 -7.02 7.83 -12.17
N GLY A 87 -6.43 8.74 -11.39
CA GLY A 87 -7.10 9.94 -10.93
C GLY A 87 -7.25 10.94 -12.06
N THR A 88 -8.43 10.98 -12.69
CA THR A 88 -8.83 11.99 -13.68
C THR A 88 -9.27 13.29 -13.02
#